data_AF-A0A2I0P4T4-F1
#
_entry.id   AF-A0A2I0P4T4-F1
#
_cell.length_a   1.000
_cell.length_b   1.000
_cell.length_c   1.000
_cell.angle_alpha   90.00
_cell.angle_beta   90.00
_cell.angle_gamma   90.00
#
_symmetry.space_group_name_H-M   'P 1'
#
loop_
_entity.id
_entity.type
_entity.pdbx_description
1 polymer ?
#
loop_
_entity_poly.entity_id
_entity_poly.type
_entity_poly.pdbx_seq_one_letter_code
_entity_poly.pdbx_strand_id
1 'polypeptide(L)'
;MIPSGEERHDWSFNVDPSFAVSTDAFTEFCESIVSYLSTKYSDVNSVTTMFQELRVYQEHASINYDSLDSLLSAWIAKDPGRFFELRDREDIWSELPTEFKNAIDLGLCTRDPEQLNSFAGEILVAPQNVDFRRIERFIRLMTRYPPDEARVRDWLTKLINTGEREIHLILLYNLWLLSSRLENYEICVTSYLNILSYYETMDETLFRFVTHVLRDLTRNEDRLEGHQKDTIKRCLKEKLISTPSFGYGSKHHVQTLINYILTEKEDILDFIRQRAERKRKTRSYQILPPNGVSFLENVKECAELEPILDELLALMNEGLISRGQLSNQLRAAVSLKHQASEKLCLEEYAEHLMSEGKVDDALFLCSVLFSQPRTEETTLKILGDAIAVGKRDDLKRLFGEYIWSGGISFIGDHSPVLERKKEAISRLLNLTPPGSLRAVLREALQGVDAEIQGIKKEYEEDLMER
;
A
#
# COMPACT_ATOMS: atom_id res chain seq x y z
N MET A 1 -12.30 -27.81 27.39
CA MET A 1 -11.47 -27.44 28.56
C MET A 1 -10.54 -26.33 28.13
N ILE A 2 -10.48 -25.23 28.86
CA ILE A 2 -9.55 -24.11 28.58
C ILE A 2 -8.15 -24.53 29.06
N PRO A 3 -7.08 -24.36 28.26
CA PRO A 3 -5.73 -24.69 28.70
C PRO A 3 -5.22 -23.65 29.70
N SER A 4 -4.46 -24.10 30.69
CA SER A 4 -3.89 -23.25 31.74
C SER A 4 -2.36 -23.19 31.61
N GLY A 5 -1.78 -21.99 31.74
CA GLY A 5 -0.32 -21.78 31.76
C GLY A 5 0.23 -21.20 30.46
N GLU A 6 1.46 -21.55 30.10
CA GLU A 6 2.21 -21.02 28.94
C GLU A 6 1.45 -21.15 27.60
N GLU A 7 0.59 -22.16 27.43
CA GLU A 7 -0.29 -22.30 26.26
C GLU A 7 -1.28 -21.12 26.08
N ARG A 8 -1.66 -20.45 27.18
CA ARG A 8 -2.53 -19.24 27.15
C ARG A 8 -1.75 -18.01 26.68
N HIS A 9 -0.43 -18.00 26.87
CA HIS A 9 0.46 -16.92 26.38
C HIS A 9 0.71 -17.03 24.88
N ASP A 10 0.88 -18.24 24.33
CA ASP A 10 0.96 -18.44 22.88
C ASP A 10 -0.38 -18.16 22.16
N TRP A 11 -1.51 -18.38 22.83
CA TRP A 11 -2.85 -18.04 22.32
C TRP A 11 -3.09 -16.52 22.23
N SER A 12 -2.54 -15.74 23.15
CA SER A 12 -2.73 -14.29 23.21
C SER A 12 -1.77 -13.49 22.33
N PHE A 13 -0.63 -14.07 21.92
CA PHE A 13 0.32 -13.42 21.00
C PHE A 13 -0.03 -13.60 19.52
N ASN A 14 -0.75 -14.68 19.15
CA ASN A 14 -1.09 -14.99 17.75
C ASN A 14 -2.47 -14.52 17.31
N VAL A 15 -3.25 -13.94 18.23
CA VAL A 15 -4.60 -13.42 17.98
C VAL A 15 -4.57 -11.92 18.23
N ASP A 16 -4.90 -11.13 17.21
CA ASP A 16 -5.06 -9.67 17.34
C ASP A 16 -5.94 -9.38 18.58
N PRO A 17 -5.53 -8.49 19.51
CA PRO A 17 -6.21 -8.29 20.79
C PRO A 17 -7.68 -7.87 20.67
N SER A 18 -8.15 -7.46 19.48
CA SER A 18 -9.58 -7.30 19.16
C SER A 18 -10.39 -8.60 19.10
N PHE A 19 -9.74 -9.77 19.12
CA PHE A 19 -10.35 -11.11 19.05
C PHE A 19 -10.16 -11.93 20.34
N ALA A 20 -9.32 -11.48 21.27
CA ALA A 20 -9.25 -12.03 22.61
C ALA A 20 -10.45 -11.50 23.40
N VAL A 21 -11.57 -12.23 23.37
CA VAL A 21 -12.67 -11.90 24.27
C VAL A 21 -12.14 -12.05 25.69
N SER A 22 -12.08 -10.95 26.44
CA SER A 22 -11.97 -11.01 27.90
C SER A 22 -13.29 -11.54 28.47
N THR A 23 -13.66 -12.78 28.11
CA THR A 23 -14.95 -13.38 28.46
C THR A 23 -15.14 -13.44 29.96
N ASP A 24 -14.08 -13.75 30.70
CA ASP A 24 -14.25 -14.19 32.08
C ASP A 24 -14.58 -13.01 33.02
N ALA A 25 -13.96 -11.83 32.82
CA ALA A 25 -14.23 -10.64 33.64
C ALA A 25 -15.52 -9.88 33.24
N PHE A 26 -15.89 -9.89 31.95
CA PHE A 26 -17.10 -9.22 31.47
C PHE A 26 -18.37 -10.05 31.77
N THR A 27 -18.28 -11.38 31.76
CA THR A 27 -19.42 -12.27 32.04
C THR A 27 -19.88 -12.18 33.49
N GLU A 28 -18.96 -12.09 34.47
CA GLU A 28 -19.32 -11.86 35.89
C GLU A 28 -19.99 -10.49 36.10
N PHE A 29 -19.50 -9.44 35.43
CA PHE A 29 -20.10 -8.11 35.52
C PHE A 29 -21.52 -8.06 34.92
N CYS A 30 -21.75 -8.79 33.82
CA CYS A 30 -23.02 -8.80 33.11
C CYS A 30 -24.02 -9.85 33.60
N GLU A 31 -23.66 -10.74 34.53
CA GLU A 31 -24.54 -11.86 34.92
C GLU A 31 -25.90 -11.40 35.46
N SER A 32 -25.92 -10.32 36.26
CA SER A 32 -27.15 -9.72 36.79
C SER A 32 -28.02 -9.12 35.68
N ILE A 33 -27.39 -8.44 34.72
CA ILE A 33 -28.05 -7.83 33.55
C ILE A 33 -28.62 -8.92 32.66
N VAL A 34 -27.82 -9.93 32.33
CA VAL A 34 -28.24 -11.06 31.50
C VAL A 34 -29.39 -11.82 32.19
N SER A 35 -29.31 -12.08 33.50
CA SER A 35 -30.41 -12.70 34.26
C SER A 35 -31.70 -11.88 34.21
N TYR A 36 -31.59 -10.56 34.31
CA TYR A 36 -32.72 -9.66 34.15
C TYR A 36 -33.32 -9.74 32.75
N LEU A 37 -32.47 -9.69 31.70
CA LEU A 37 -32.90 -9.81 30.31
C LEU A 37 -33.61 -11.14 30.05
N SER A 38 -33.06 -12.25 30.53
CA SER A 38 -33.65 -13.59 30.43
C SER A 38 -35.00 -13.73 31.13
N THR A 39 -35.21 -13.00 32.21
CA THR A 39 -36.47 -13.02 32.98
C THR A 39 -37.52 -12.11 32.33
N LYS A 40 -37.11 -10.91 31.91
CA LYS A 40 -38.00 -9.90 31.34
C LYS A 40 -38.41 -10.22 29.91
N TYR A 41 -37.47 -10.70 29.09
CA TYR A 41 -37.68 -11.07 27.70
C TYR A 41 -37.63 -12.60 27.59
N SER A 42 -38.68 -13.24 28.11
CA SER A 42 -38.74 -14.69 28.34
C SER A 42 -39.13 -15.52 27.11
N ASP A 43 -39.56 -14.86 26.03
CA ASP A 43 -40.00 -15.49 24.77
C ASP A 43 -39.51 -14.72 23.53
N VAL A 44 -39.56 -15.35 22.35
CA VAL A 44 -39.08 -14.77 21.09
C VAL A 44 -39.72 -13.42 20.77
N ASN A 45 -41.04 -13.26 20.98
CA ASN A 45 -41.72 -12.01 20.64
C ASN A 45 -41.28 -10.87 21.57
N SER A 46 -41.03 -11.17 22.84
CA SER A 46 -40.49 -10.21 23.81
C SER A 46 -39.04 -9.80 23.48
N VAL A 47 -38.21 -10.72 22.97
CA VAL A 47 -36.85 -10.43 22.50
C VAL A 47 -36.89 -9.56 21.23
N THR A 48 -37.78 -9.87 20.28
CA THR A 48 -37.97 -9.05 19.08
C THR A 48 -38.41 -7.63 19.42
N THR A 49 -39.38 -7.48 20.33
CA THR A 49 -39.83 -6.16 20.83
C THR A 49 -38.65 -5.38 21.40
N MET A 50 -37.79 -6.03 22.20
CA MET A 50 -36.60 -5.40 22.77
C MET A 50 -35.61 -4.93 21.69
N PHE A 51 -35.37 -5.73 20.65
CA PHE A 51 -34.51 -5.32 19.53
C PHE A 51 -35.10 -4.15 18.73
N GLN A 52 -36.42 -4.10 18.55
CA GLN A 52 -37.10 -2.97 17.93
C GLN A 52 -36.98 -1.69 18.77
N GLU A 53 -37.14 -1.79 20.09
CA GLU A 53 -36.94 -0.66 21.01
C GLU A 53 -35.49 -0.17 21.01
N LEU A 54 -34.52 -1.09 21.03
CA LEU A 54 -33.10 -0.74 20.92
C LEU A 54 -32.77 -0.07 19.59
N ARG A 55 -33.40 -0.49 18.49
CA ARG A 55 -33.22 0.14 17.18
C ARG A 55 -33.69 1.60 17.17
N VAL A 56 -34.85 1.89 17.76
CA VAL A 56 -35.34 3.28 17.90
C VAL A 56 -34.36 4.12 18.73
N TYR A 57 -33.79 3.53 19.78
CA TYR A 57 -32.78 4.19 20.61
C TYR A 57 -31.45 4.43 19.88
N GLN A 58 -31.03 3.50 18.99
CA GLN A 58 -29.83 3.63 18.15
C GLN A 58 -29.89 4.83 17.20
N GLU A 59 -31.08 5.18 16.70
CA GLU A 59 -31.24 6.37 15.84
C GLU A 59 -30.95 7.69 16.58
N HIS A 60 -30.92 7.67 17.91
CA HIS A 60 -30.84 8.85 18.76
C HIS A 60 -29.58 8.91 19.64
N ALA A 61 -28.77 7.83 19.71
CA ALA A 61 -27.57 7.75 20.54
C ALA A 61 -26.47 6.88 19.91
N SER A 62 -25.20 7.29 20.07
CA SER A 62 -24.03 6.50 19.65
C SER A 62 -23.81 5.33 20.60
N ILE A 63 -24.37 4.15 20.29
CA ILE A 63 -24.12 2.92 21.05
C ILE A 63 -22.75 2.34 20.68
N ASN A 64 -22.00 1.90 21.69
CA ASN A 64 -20.77 1.11 21.49
C ASN A 64 -21.15 -0.33 21.09
N TYR A 65 -20.99 -0.66 19.81
CA TYR A 65 -21.36 -1.96 19.25
C TYR A 65 -20.56 -3.12 19.83
N ASP A 66 -19.30 -2.93 20.23
CA ASP A 66 -18.48 -4.00 20.80
C ASP A 66 -19.01 -4.44 22.18
N SER A 67 -19.54 -3.48 22.95
CA SER A 67 -20.18 -3.74 24.24
C SER A 67 -21.53 -4.45 24.08
N LEU A 68 -22.28 -4.11 23.02
CA LEU A 68 -23.54 -4.75 22.68
C LEU A 68 -23.31 -6.20 22.19
N ASP A 69 -22.35 -6.44 21.31
CA ASP A 69 -21.95 -7.77 20.84
C ASP A 69 -21.58 -8.68 22.01
N SER A 70 -20.83 -8.15 22.98
CA SER A 70 -20.39 -8.88 24.17
C SER A 70 -21.57 -9.23 25.10
N LEU A 71 -22.49 -8.29 25.33
CA LEU A 71 -23.69 -8.51 26.15
C LEU A 71 -24.64 -9.53 25.51
N LEU A 72 -24.88 -9.41 24.19
CA LEU A 72 -25.72 -10.34 23.45
C LEU A 72 -25.12 -11.72 23.42
N SER A 73 -23.81 -11.84 23.20
CA SER A 73 -23.11 -13.13 23.26
C SER A 73 -23.26 -13.81 24.62
N ALA A 74 -23.13 -13.06 25.73
CA ALA A 74 -23.34 -13.58 27.08
C ALA A 74 -24.80 -14.00 27.33
N TRP A 75 -25.76 -13.25 26.78
CA TRP A 75 -27.17 -13.58 26.89
C TRP A 75 -27.55 -14.84 26.10
N ILE A 76 -27.07 -14.95 24.87
CA ILE A 76 -27.25 -16.14 24.03
C ILE A 76 -26.61 -17.37 24.68
N ALA A 77 -25.45 -17.22 25.31
CA ALA A 77 -24.81 -18.31 26.04
C ALA A 77 -25.66 -18.83 27.21
N LYS A 78 -26.42 -17.94 27.86
CA LYS A 78 -27.33 -18.30 28.97
C LYS A 78 -28.62 -18.96 28.46
N ASP A 79 -29.27 -18.41 27.44
CA ASP A 79 -30.58 -18.86 26.95
C ASP A 79 -30.61 -19.11 25.44
N PRO A 80 -29.79 -20.04 24.91
CA PRO A 80 -29.59 -20.19 23.47
C PRO A 80 -30.87 -20.62 22.73
N GLY A 81 -31.77 -21.37 23.38
CA GLY A 81 -32.97 -21.91 22.76
C GLY A 81 -33.89 -20.85 22.13
N ARG A 82 -34.00 -19.67 22.76
CA ARG A 82 -34.82 -18.56 22.25
C ARG A 82 -34.21 -17.93 21.00
N PHE A 83 -32.89 -17.89 20.93
CA PHE A 83 -32.17 -17.33 19.80
C PHE A 83 -32.13 -18.31 18.62
N PHE A 84 -32.11 -19.62 18.86
CA PHE A 84 -32.38 -20.61 17.83
C PHE A 84 -33.78 -20.44 17.25
N GLU A 85 -34.81 -20.36 18.11
CA GLU A 85 -36.20 -20.17 17.65
C GLU A 85 -36.38 -18.85 16.89
N LEU A 86 -35.75 -17.77 17.33
CA LEU A 86 -35.74 -16.49 16.63
C LEU A 86 -35.03 -16.57 15.27
N ARG A 87 -33.93 -17.33 15.18
CA ARG A 87 -33.17 -17.53 13.93
C ARG A 87 -33.92 -18.36 12.90
N ASP A 88 -34.82 -19.25 13.34
CA ASP A 88 -35.63 -20.12 12.48
C ASP A 88 -36.93 -19.46 11.98
N ARG A 89 -37.35 -18.33 12.58
CA ARG A 89 -38.52 -17.56 12.15
C ARG A 89 -38.14 -16.52 11.10
N GLU A 90 -38.29 -16.88 9.82
CA GLU A 90 -37.84 -16.06 8.68
C GLU A 90 -38.48 -14.66 8.62
N ASP A 91 -39.76 -14.54 8.98
CA ASP A 91 -40.49 -13.27 9.04
C ASP A 91 -39.84 -12.29 10.02
N ILE A 92 -39.55 -12.76 11.23
CA ILE A 92 -38.87 -11.96 12.26
C ILE A 92 -37.41 -11.75 11.91
N TRP A 93 -36.70 -12.80 11.49
CA TRP A 93 -35.28 -12.73 11.17
C TRP A 93 -35.02 -11.70 10.07
N SER A 94 -35.80 -11.71 8.99
CA SER A 94 -35.61 -10.79 7.87
C SER A 94 -35.65 -9.30 8.29
N GLU A 95 -36.50 -8.94 9.25
CA GLU A 95 -36.68 -7.57 9.76
C GLU A 95 -35.59 -7.10 10.72
N LEU A 96 -34.77 -8.01 11.27
CA LEU A 96 -33.73 -7.64 12.22
C LEU A 96 -32.57 -6.88 11.53
N PRO A 97 -32.06 -5.80 12.17
CA PRO A 97 -30.85 -5.13 11.74
C PRO A 97 -29.64 -6.08 11.66
N THR A 98 -28.73 -5.79 10.73
CA THR A 98 -27.52 -6.57 10.45
C THR A 98 -26.66 -6.79 11.68
N GLU A 99 -26.56 -5.80 12.56
CA GLU A 99 -25.73 -5.83 13.77
C GLU A 99 -26.25 -6.87 14.77
N PHE A 100 -27.57 -6.91 14.99
CA PHE A 100 -28.19 -7.92 15.84
C PHE A 100 -28.08 -9.32 15.24
N LYS A 101 -28.31 -9.46 13.93
CA LYS A 101 -28.10 -10.74 13.22
C LYS A 101 -26.68 -11.26 13.40
N ASN A 102 -25.68 -10.38 13.23
CA ASN A 102 -24.27 -10.72 13.39
C ASN A 102 -23.91 -11.14 14.82
N ALA A 103 -24.44 -10.45 15.83
CA ALA A 103 -24.25 -10.82 17.23
C ALA A 103 -24.90 -12.17 17.57
N ILE A 104 -26.11 -12.40 17.04
CA ILE A 104 -26.85 -13.65 17.24
C ILE A 104 -26.11 -14.82 16.61
N ASP A 105 -25.72 -14.73 15.32
CA ASP A 105 -24.98 -15.80 14.66
C ASP A 105 -23.63 -16.08 15.33
N LEU A 106 -22.94 -15.05 15.84
CA LEU A 106 -21.72 -15.24 16.63
C LEU A 106 -22.00 -16.04 17.90
N GLY A 107 -23.01 -15.66 18.68
CA GLY A 107 -23.38 -16.34 19.92
C GLY A 107 -23.82 -17.78 19.68
N LEU A 108 -24.65 -18.01 18.65
CA LEU A 108 -25.13 -19.34 18.28
C LEU A 108 -23.99 -20.23 17.78
N CYS A 109 -23.13 -19.76 16.87
CA CYS A 109 -21.95 -20.52 16.41
C CYS A 109 -20.96 -20.80 17.54
N THR A 110 -20.89 -19.93 18.55
CA THR A 110 -20.05 -20.17 19.74
C THR A 110 -20.56 -21.34 20.57
N ARG A 111 -21.88 -21.56 20.59
CA ARG A 111 -22.51 -22.65 21.32
C ARG A 111 -22.56 -23.94 20.51
N ASP A 112 -22.88 -23.83 19.23
CA ASP A 112 -23.03 -24.90 18.26
C ASP A 112 -22.39 -24.50 16.91
N PRO A 113 -21.15 -24.93 16.62
CA PRO A 113 -20.47 -24.62 15.37
C PRO A 113 -21.20 -25.11 14.10
N GLU A 114 -22.14 -26.07 14.20
CA GLU A 114 -22.89 -26.53 13.02
C GLU A 114 -23.78 -25.44 12.43
N GLN A 115 -24.13 -24.42 13.23
CA GLN A 115 -24.89 -23.25 12.78
C GLN A 115 -24.19 -22.44 11.70
N LEU A 116 -22.86 -22.59 11.56
CA LEU A 116 -22.14 -22.00 10.45
C LEU A 116 -22.67 -22.47 9.09
N ASN A 117 -23.20 -23.70 8.99
CA ASN A 117 -23.80 -24.19 7.74
C ASN A 117 -25.14 -23.48 7.43
N SER A 118 -25.96 -23.21 8.45
CA SER A 118 -27.20 -22.43 8.30
C SER A 118 -26.88 -21.00 7.86
N PHE A 119 -25.86 -20.40 8.46
CA PHE A 119 -25.40 -19.07 8.06
C PHE A 119 -24.81 -19.06 6.65
N ALA A 120 -24.02 -20.06 6.27
CA ALA A 120 -23.54 -20.22 4.90
C ALA A 120 -24.70 -20.32 3.89
N GLY A 121 -25.77 -21.03 4.24
CA GLY A 121 -26.98 -21.12 3.41
C GLY A 121 -27.64 -19.77 3.15
N GLU A 122 -27.66 -18.87 4.14
CA GLU A 122 -28.16 -17.50 3.97
C GLU A 122 -27.23 -16.66 3.08
N ILE A 123 -25.93 -16.69 3.38
CA ILE A 123 -24.94 -15.84 2.70
C ILE A 123 -24.75 -16.24 1.24
N LEU A 124 -24.66 -17.54 0.95
CA LEU A 124 -24.20 -18.05 -0.35
C LEU A 124 -25.30 -18.15 -1.41
N VAL A 125 -26.58 -17.98 -1.06
CA VAL A 125 -27.71 -18.08 -2.01
C VAL A 125 -27.78 -16.87 -2.95
N ALA A 126 -27.60 -15.66 -2.42
CA ALA A 126 -27.56 -14.43 -3.21
C ALA A 126 -26.61 -13.39 -2.56
N PRO A 127 -25.28 -13.62 -2.57
CA PRO A 127 -24.32 -12.79 -1.84
C PRO A 127 -24.40 -11.29 -2.17
N GLN A 128 -24.73 -10.95 -3.41
CA GLN A 128 -24.88 -9.58 -3.89
C GLN A 128 -26.03 -8.80 -3.22
N ASN A 129 -27.03 -9.50 -2.67
CA ASN A 129 -28.17 -8.90 -1.97
C ASN A 129 -27.94 -8.84 -0.45
N VAL A 130 -26.82 -9.38 0.02
CA VAL A 130 -26.48 -9.47 1.43
C VAL A 130 -25.65 -8.25 1.84
N ASP A 131 -25.98 -7.67 2.99
CA ASP A 131 -25.18 -6.60 3.60
C ASP A 131 -23.73 -7.08 3.80
N PHE A 132 -22.78 -6.30 3.30
CA PHE A 132 -21.36 -6.64 3.29
C PHE A 132 -20.81 -6.97 4.70
N ARG A 133 -21.40 -6.42 5.76
CA ARG A 133 -21.04 -6.70 7.17
C ARG A 133 -21.42 -8.12 7.60
N ARG A 134 -22.43 -8.73 6.96
CA ARG A 134 -22.78 -10.16 7.16
C ARG A 134 -21.69 -11.05 6.54
N ILE A 135 -21.19 -10.69 5.36
CA ILE A 135 -20.11 -11.42 4.67
C ILE A 135 -18.81 -11.35 5.48
N GLU A 136 -18.46 -10.17 5.99
CA GLU A 136 -17.31 -10.02 6.89
C GLU A 136 -17.47 -10.90 8.14
N ARG A 137 -18.65 -10.91 8.77
CA ARG A 137 -18.94 -11.78 9.91
C ARG A 137 -18.82 -13.26 9.56
N PHE A 138 -19.30 -13.66 8.39
CA PHE A 138 -19.21 -15.04 7.91
C PHE A 138 -17.75 -15.48 7.78
N ILE A 139 -16.88 -14.67 7.17
CA ILE A 139 -15.44 -14.96 7.06
C ILE A 139 -14.79 -15.08 8.45
N ARG A 140 -15.11 -14.15 9.36
CA ARG A 140 -14.60 -14.19 10.75
C ARG A 140 -15.05 -15.46 11.49
N LEU A 141 -16.29 -15.90 11.28
CA LEU A 141 -16.80 -17.14 11.88
C LEU A 141 -16.15 -18.38 11.28
N MET A 142 -15.90 -18.41 9.96
CA MET A 142 -15.09 -19.46 9.34
C MET A 142 -13.67 -19.50 9.93
N THR A 143 -13.07 -18.36 10.29
CA THR A 143 -11.75 -18.37 10.95
C THR A 143 -11.82 -18.93 12.36
N ARG A 144 -12.88 -18.60 13.11
CA ARG A 144 -13.03 -19.03 14.50
C ARG A 144 -13.46 -20.49 14.63
N TYR A 145 -14.30 -20.95 13.70
CA TYR A 145 -14.87 -22.29 13.63
C TYR A 145 -14.65 -22.85 12.22
N PRO A 146 -13.39 -23.19 11.86
CA PRO A 146 -13.07 -23.60 10.50
C PRO A 146 -13.81 -24.88 10.13
N PRO A 147 -14.65 -24.86 9.07
CA PRO A 147 -15.15 -26.08 8.48
C PRO A 147 -14.01 -26.80 7.77
N ASP A 148 -14.25 -28.01 7.27
CA ASP A 148 -13.24 -28.70 6.46
C ASP A 148 -12.87 -27.88 5.21
N GLU A 149 -11.66 -28.10 4.73
CA GLU A 149 -11.05 -27.34 3.64
C GLU A 149 -11.83 -27.44 2.32
N ALA A 150 -12.53 -28.55 2.07
CA ALA A 150 -13.36 -28.69 0.89
C ALA A 150 -14.57 -27.75 0.94
N ARG A 151 -15.21 -27.64 2.11
CA ARG A 151 -16.27 -26.64 2.36
C ARG A 151 -15.75 -25.21 2.27
N VAL A 152 -14.60 -24.90 2.89
CA VAL A 152 -13.98 -23.57 2.78
C VAL A 152 -13.79 -23.20 1.31
N ARG A 153 -13.21 -24.11 0.51
CA ARG A 153 -12.97 -23.90 -0.91
C ARG A 153 -14.26 -23.66 -1.71
N ASP A 154 -15.30 -24.46 -1.48
CA ASP A 154 -16.61 -24.28 -2.13
C ASP A 154 -17.23 -22.92 -1.79
N TRP A 155 -17.24 -22.56 -0.51
CA TRP A 155 -17.84 -21.31 -0.04
C TRP A 155 -17.10 -20.08 -0.56
N LEU A 156 -15.77 -20.07 -0.51
CA LEU A 156 -14.97 -18.99 -1.09
C LEU A 156 -15.18 -18.89 -2.60
N THR A 157 -15.21 -20.02 -3.31
CA THR A 157 -15.45 -20.05 -4.77
C THR A 157 -16.82 -19.45 -5.12
N LYS A 158 -17.87 -19.79 -4.35
CA LYS A 158 -19.21 -19.20 -4.53
C LYS A 158 -19.21 -17.70 -4.30
N LEU A 159 -18.61 -17.23 -3.18
CA LEU A 159 -18.51 -15.80 -2.88
C LEU A 159 -17.75 -15.03 -3.97
N ILE A 160 -16.70 -15.61 -4.53
CA ILE A 160 -15.91 -14.99 -5.60
C ILE A 160 -16.69 -15.00 -6.93
N ASN A 161 -17.38 -16.08 -7.27
CA ASN A 161 -18.03 -16.17 -8.59
C ASN A 161 -19.34 -15.38 -8.69
N THR A 162 -20.03 -15.19 -7.57
CA THR A 162 -21.33 -14.48 -7.52
C THR A 162 -21.23 -13.09 -6.91
N GLY A 163 -20.11 -12.80 -6.24
CA GLY A 163 -19.91 -11.54 -5.55
C GLY A 163 -19.53 -10.40 -6.48
N GLU A 164 -19.95 -9.20 -6.09
CA GLU A 164 -19.54 -7.96 -6.75
C GLU A 164 -18.23 -7.42 -6.13
N ARG A 165 -17.83 -6.22 -6.57
CA ARG A 165 -16.55 -5.62 -6.22
C ARG A 165 -16.33 -5.53 -4.72
N GLU A 166 -17.33 -5.11 -3.97
CA GLU A 166 -17.28 -4.92 -2.52
C GLU A 166 -16.97 -6.25 -1.80
N ILE A 167 -17.56 -7.34 -2.26
CA ILE A 167 -17.35 -8.69 -1.71
C ILE A 167 -15.91 -9.14 -1.97
N HIS A 168 -15.42 -8.95 -3.20
CA HIS A 168 -14.03 -9.20 -3.55
C HIS A 168 -13.05 -8.44 -2.66
N LEU A 169 -13.28 -7.14 -2.42
CA LEU A 169 -12.41 -6.33 -1.57
C LEU A 169 -12.42 -6.82 -0.11
N ILE A 170 -13.58 -7.19 0.42
CA ILE A 170 -13.73 -7.77 1.77
C ILE A 170 -12.98 -9.10 1.88
N LEU A 171 -13.06 -9.95 0.85
CA LEU A 171 -12.31 -11.20 0.81
C LEU A 171 -10.80 -10.94 0.80
N LEU A 172 -10.30 -10.04 -0.06
CA LEU A 172 -8.87 -9.67 -0.09
C LEU A 172 -8.39 -9.13 1.26
N TYR A 173 -9.25 -8.39 1.98
CA TYR A 173 -8.93 -7.88 3.31
C TYR A 173 -8.90 -8.94 4.41
N ASN A 174 -9.76 -9.96 4.35
CA ASN A 174 -9.99 -10.88 5.46
C ASN A 174 -9.41 -12.29 5.27
N LEU A 175 -9.04 -12.68 4.04
CA LEU A 175 -8.53 -14.03 3.77
C LEU A 175 -7.24 -14.37 4.57
N TRP A 176 -6.43 -13.37 4.93
CA TRP A 176 -5.27 -13.56 5.80
C TRP A 176 -5.65 -14.01 7.23
N LEU A 177 -6.88 -13.74 7.68
CA LEU A 177 -7.37 -14.29 8.95
C LEU A 177 -7.53 -15.81 8.84
N LEU A 178 -8.10 -16.27 7.72
CA LEU A 178 -8.29 -17.69 7.44
C LEU A 178 -6.99 -18.44 7.21
N SER A 179 -5.99 -17.81 6.59
CA SER A 179 -4.72 -18.48 6.24
C SER A 179 -4.04 -19.15 7.44
N SER A 180 -4.11 -18.52 8.62
CA SER A 180 -3.55 -19.05 9.87
C SER A 180 -4.22 -20.33 10.39
N ARG A 181 -5.41 -20.66 9.89
CA ARG A 181 -6.25 -21.78 10.36
C ARG A 181 -6.37 -22.93 9.36
N LEU A 182 -5.98 -22.71 8.12
CA LEU A 182 -5.97 -23.73 7.07
C LEU A 182 -4.64 -24.47 7.12
N GLU A 183 -4.64 -25.78 6.88
CA GLU A 183 -3.40 -26.54 6.68
C GLU A 183 -2.88 -26.24 5.26
N ASN A 184 -3.77 -26.33 4.28
CA ASN A 184 -3.48 -26.05 2.88
C ASN A 184 -3.62 -24.55 2.54
N TYR A 185 -2.47 -23.86 2.48
CA TYR A 185 -2.42 -22.44 2.12
C TYR A 185 -2.83 -22.15 0.67
N GLU A 186 -2.80 -23.15 -0.22
CA GLU A 186 -3.21 -23.03 -1.63
C GLU A 186 -4.64 -22.51 -1.77
N ILE A 187 -5.52 -22.79 -0.81
CA ILE A 187 -6.91 -22.31 -0.80
C ILE A 187 -6.94 -20.78 -0.81
N CYS A 188 -6.11 -20.13 0.03
CA CYS A 188 -5.99 -18.68 0.06
C CYS A 188 -5.36 -18.15 -1.24
N VAL A 189 -4.27 -18.77 -1.69
CA VAL A 189 -3.56 -18.36 -2.93
C VAL A 189 -4.48 -18.41 -4.15
N THR A 190 -5.21 -19.52 -4.32
CA THR A 190 -6.19 -19.70 -5.40
C THR A 190 -7.30 -18.65 -5.30
N SER A 191 -7.78 -18.36 -4.09
CA SER A 191 -8.81 -17.34 -3.87
C SER A 191 -8.30 -15.94 -4.25
N TYR A 192 -7.07 -15.57 -3.87
CA TYR A 192 -6.46 -14.32 -4.30
C TYR A 192 -6.35 -14.21 -5.82
N LEU A 193 -5.84 -15.25 -6.47
CA LEU A 193 -5.71 -15.29 -7.93
C LEU A 193 -7.06 -15.18 -8.64
N ASN A 194 -8.07 -15.92 -8.17
CA ASN A 194 -9.41 -15.88 -8.73
C ASN A 194 -10.01 -14.48 -8.60
N ILE A 195 -9.92 -13.84 -7.44
CA ILE A 195 -10.42 -12.47 -7.25
C ILE A 195 -9.69 -11.48 -8.17
N LEU A 196 -8.36 -11.54 -8.23
CA LEU A 196 -7.56 -10.65 -9.07
C LEU A 196 -7.84 -10.85 -10.56
N SER A 197 -8.27 -12.04 -10.98
CA SER A 197 -8.60 -12.33 -12.39
C SER A 197 -9.77 -11.47 -12.91
N TYR A 198 -10.71 -11.06 -12.05
CA TYR A 198 -11.85 -10.20 -12.41
C TYR A 198 -11.46 -8.76 -12.76
N TYR A 199 -10.25 -8.31 -12.41
CA TYR A 199 -9.85 -6.91 -12.56
C TYR A 199 -8.70 -6.78 -13.54
N GLU A 200 -8.91 -6.20 -14.72
CA GLU A 200 -7.81 -5.96 -15.67
C GLU A 200 -6.75 -4.99 -15.12
N THR A 201 -7.21 -3.93 -14.44
CA THR A 201 -6.37 -2.87 -13.87
C THR A 201 -6.63 -2.67 -12.38
N MET A 202 -5.67 -2.10 -11.66
CA MET A 202 -5.82 -1.76 -10.24
C MET A 202 -6.12 -0.26 -10.06
N ASP A 203 -7.19 0.03 -9.33
CA ASP A 203 -7.44 1.37 -8.79
C ASP A 203 -6.82 1.52 -7.39
N GLU A 204 -6.94 2.72 -6.82
CA GLU A 204 -6.37 3.03 -5.50
C GLU A 204 -6.87 2.10 -4.39
N THR A 205 -8.16 1.75 -4.41
CA THR A 205 -8.76 0.86 -3.43
C THR A 205 -8.18 -0.55 -3.54
N LEU A 206 -8.07 -1.09 -4.77
CA LEU A 206 -7.51 -2.41 -4.99
C LEU A 206 -6.03 -2.46 -4.60
N PHE A 207 -5.24 -1.42 -4.89
CA PHE A 207 -3.84 -1.32 -4.40
C PHE A 207 -3.76 -1.45 -2.87
N ARG A 208 -4.63 -0.75 -2.14
CA ARG A 208 -4.69 -0.85 -0.67
C ARG A 208 -4.96 -2.28 -0.22
N PHE A 209 -5.96 -2.95 -0.79
CA PHE A 209 -6.30 -4.31 -0.39
C PHE A 209 -5.24 -5.35 -0.80
N VAL A 210 -4.58 -5.17 -1.95
CA VAL A 210 -3.45 -5.99 -2.37
C VAL A 210 -2.31 -5.95 -1.33
N THR A 211 -2.09 -4.84 -0.60
CA THR A 211 -1.07 -4.87 0.46
C THR A 211 -1.38 -5.82 1.61
N HIS A 212 -2.66 -6.09 1.90
CA HIS A 212 -3.04 -7.13 2.87
C HIS A 212 -2.73 -8.52 2.34
N VAL A 213 -2.95 -8.75 1.04
CA VAL A 213 -2.56 -9.99 0.36
C VAL A 213 -1.05 -10.18 0.41
N LEU A 214 -0.27 -9.16 0.07
CA LEU A 214 1.20 -9.22 0.12
C LEU A 214 1.70 -9.53 1.53
N ARG A 215 1.13 -8.89 2.55
CA ARG A 215 1.46 -9.18 3.95
C ARG A 215 1.20 -10.63 4.32
N ASP A 216 0.10 -11.20 3.85
CA ASP A 216 -0.25 -12.61 4.08
C ASP A 216 0.74 -13.56 3.36
N LEU A 217 1.03 -13.28 2.09
CA LEU A 217 1.97 -14.07 1.28
C LEU A 217 3.38 -14.06 1.87
N THR A 218 3.87 -12.91 2.34
CA THR A 218 5.18 -12.79 2.97
C THR A 218 5.23 -13.52 4.31
N ARG A 219 4.15 -13.48 5.11
CA ARG A 219 4.09 -14.18 6.40
C ARG A 219 4.03 -15.70 6.27
N ASN A 220 3.49 -16.20 5.15
CA ASN A 220 3.32 -17.62 4.87
C ASN A 220 4.22 -18.07 3.71
N GLU A 221 5.36 -17.41 3.51
CA GLU A 221 6.22 -17.66 2.36
C GLU A 221 6.79 -19.09 2.33
N ASP A 222 7.04 -19.66 3.51
CA ASP A 222 7.49 -21.04 3.74
C ASP A 222 6.44 -22.08 3.35
N ARG A 223 5.16 -21.69 3.33
CA ARG A 223 4.02 -22.54 2.95
C ARG A 223 3.69 -22.46 1.47
N LEU A 224 4.37 -21.60 0.71
CA LEU A 224 4.18 -21.44 -0.73
C LEU A 224 5.13 -22.33 -1.52
N GLU A 225 4.57 -23.14 -2.42
CA GLU A 225 5.36 -23.84 -3.42
C GLU A 225 5.92 -22.87 -4.47
N GLY A 226 7.07 -23.21 -5.07
CA GLY A 226 7.73 -22.34 -6.06
C GLY A 226 6.80 -21.93 -7.21
N HIS A 227 6.02 -22.87 -7.74
CA HIS A 227 5.08 -22.60 -8.82
C HIS A 227 3.96 -21.61 -8.43
N GLN A 228 3.56 -21.59 -7.14
CA GLN A 228 2.57 -20.67 -6.60
C GLN A 228 3.16 -19.26 -6.46
N LYS A 229 4.40 -19.16 -5.97
CA LYS A 229 5.14 -17.89 -5.90
C LYS A 229 5.25 -17.25 -7.28
N ASP A 230 5.63 -18.04 -8.29
CA ASP A 230 5.77 -17.55 -9.66
C ASP A 230 4.43 -17.12 -10.25
N THR A 231 3.36 -17.89 -9.99
CA THR A 231 2.03 -17.58 -10.50
C THR A 231 1.46 -16.30 -9.91
N ILE A 232 1.62 -16.08 -8.60
CA ILE A 232 1.11 -14.87 -7.96
C ILE A 232 1.94 -13.64 -8.32
N LYS A 233 3.28 -13.76 -8.37
CA LYS A 233 4.15 -12.69 -8.86
C LYS A 233 3.79 -12.28 -10.29
N ARG A 234 3.62 -13.24 -11.19
CA ARG A 234 3.21 -13.00 -12.58
C ARG A 234 1.85 -12.30 -12.67
N CYS A 235 0.83 -12.80 -11.95
CA CYS A 235 -0.49 -12.17 -11.91
C CYS A 235 -0.40 -10.71 -11.46
N LEU A 236 0.27 -10.44 -10.34
CA LEU A 236 0.43 -9.10 -9.81
C LEU A 236 1.27 -8.19 -10.74
N LYS A 237 2.31 -8.74 -11.39
CA LYS A 237 3.12 -8.03 -12.39
C LYS A 237 2.27 -7.62 -13.59
N GLU A 238 1.46 -8.51 -14.12
CA GLU A 238 0.54 -8.23 -15.24
C GLU A 238 -0.46 -7.13 -14.89
N LYS A 239 -1.04 -7.14 -13.67
CA LYS A 239 -1.92 -6.06 -13.21
C LYS A 239 -1.18 -4.74 -13.07
N LEU A 240 0.02 -4.76 -12.48
CA LEU A 240 0.85 -3.58 -12.32
C LEU A 240 1.23 -2.99 -13.68
N ILE A 241 1.61 -3.84 -14.64
CA ILE A 241 1.94 -3.46 -16.02
C ILE A 241 0.72 -2.94 -16.78
N SER A 242 -0.49 -3.43 -16.50
CA SER A 242 -1.71 -3.04 -17.21
C SER A 242 -2.36 -1.77 -16.68
N THR A 243 -2.05 -1.39 -15.44
CA THR A 243 -2.61 -0.20 -14.77
C THR A 243 -2.05 1.10 -15.37
N PRO A 244 -2.87 1.97 -16.02
CA PRO A 244 -2.36 3.13 -16.77
C PRO A 244 -1.68 4.21 -15.95
N SER A 245 -2.18 4.45 -14.74
CA SER A 245 -1.63 5.39 -13.77
C SER A 245 -1.88 4.85 -12.37
N PHE A 246 -0.94 5.09 -11.47
CA PHE A 246 -0.97 4.55 -10.11
C PHE A 246 -1.74 5.45 -9.11
N GLY A 247 -2.15 6.65 -9.52
CA GLY A 247 -2.78 7.63 -8.62
C GLY A 247 -1.80 8.27 -7.63
N TYR A 248 -2.25 9.30 -6.88
CA TYR A 248 -1.40 10.03 -5.94
C TYR A 248 -1.51 9.56 -4.48
N GLY A 249 -2.65 8.97 -4.07
CA GLY A 249 -2.92 8.57 -2.68
C GLY A 249 -2.37 7.19 -2.27
N SER A 250 -1.87 6.41 -3.23
CA SER A 250 -1.51 5.00 -3.06
C SER A 250 -0.01 4.72 -2.91
N LYS A 251 0.84 5.75 -2.74
CA LYS A 251 2.32 5.61 -2.86
C LYS A 251 2.92 4.46 -2.07
N HIS A 252 2.60 4.36 -0.78
CA HIS A 252 3.08 3.27 0.08
C HIS A 252 2.62 1.89 -0.42
N HIS A 253 1.38 1.79 -0.88
CA HIS A 253 0.82 0.54 -1.40
C HIS A 253 1.48 0.12 -2.72
N VAL A 254 1.71 1.08 -3.62
CA VAL A 254 2.40 0.84 -4.89
C VAL A 254 3.86 0.46 -4.65
N GLN A 255 4.57 1.13 -3.73
CA GLN A 255 5.95 0.78 -3.39
C GLN A 255 6.05 -0.64 -2.82
N THR A 256 5.14 -1.02 -1.92
CA THR A 256 5.11 -2.37 -1.34
C THR A 256 4.95 -3.43 -2.43
N LEU A 257 4.06 -3.18 -3.40
CA LEU A 257 3.85 -4.07 -4.53
C LEU A 257 5.05 -4.14 -5.47
N ILE A 258 5.68 -2.99 -5.78
CA ILE A 258 6.92 -2.92 -6.57
C ILE A 258 8.04 -3.72 -5.90
N ASN A 259 8.22 -3.57 -4.58
CA ASN A 259 9.26 -4.29 -3.83
C ASN A 259 9.04 -5.81 -3.80
N TYR A 260 7.79 -6.25 -3.88
CA TYR A 260 7.45 -7.66 -3.95
C TYR A 260 7.68 -8.28 -5.33
N ILE A 261 7.38 -7.54 -6.40
CA ILE A 261 7.41 -8.06 -7.78
C ILE A 261 8.75 -7.81 -8.47
N LEU A 262 9.28 -6.59 -8.36
CA LEU A 262 10.43 -6.13 -9.15
C LEU A 262 11.72 -6.31 -8.36
N THR A 263 12.03 -7.56 -8.02
CA THR A 263 13.16 -7.91 -7.14
C THR A 263 14.49 -8.04 -7.88
N GLU A 264 14.45 -8.31 -9.18
CA GLU A 264 15.63 -8.54 -10.01
C GLU A 264 15.70 -7.53 -11.17
N LYS A 265 16.91 -7.29 -11.67
CA LYS A 265 17.18 -6.40 -12.80
C LYS A 265 16.30 -6.72 -14.02
N GLU A 266 16.15 -8.00 -14.38
CA GLU A 266 15.36 -8.40 -15.55
C GLU A 266 13.86 -8.13 -15.35
N ASP A 267 13.35 -8.24 -14.12
CA ASP A 267 11.96 -7.88 -13.81
C ASP A 267 11.70 -6.39 -13.99
N ILE A 268 12.63 -5.55 -13.53
CA ILE A 268 12.57 -4.10 -13.68
C ILE A 268 12.62 -3.71 -15.18
N LEU A 269 13.55 -4.29 -15.94
CA LEU A 269 13.67 -4.03 -17.37
C LEU A 269 12.42 -4.45 -18.15
N ASP A 270 11.91 -5.65 -17.89
CA ASP A 270 10.68 -6.14 -18.50
C ASP A 270 9.48 -5.23 -18.16
N PHE A 271 9.35 -4.81 -16.90
CA PHE A 271 8.33 -3.86 -16.47
C PHE A 271 8.40 -2.53 -17.24
N ILE A 272 9.60 -1.93 -17.34
CA ILE A 272 9.82 -0.67 -18.06
C ILE A 272 9.44 -0.83 -19.54
N ARG A 273 9.93 -1.88 -20.20
CA ARG A 273 9.71 -2.14 -21.64
C ARG A 273 8.24 -2.34 -21.98
N GLN A 274 7.54 -3.18 -21.21
CA GLN A 274 6.11 -3.43 -21.45
C GLN A 274 5.27 -2.17 -21.26
N ARG A 275 5.58 -1.35 -20.23
CA ARG A 275 4.88 -0.07 -20.03
C ARG A 275 5.25 0.96 -21.10
N ALA A 276 6.48 0.97 -21.60
CA ALA A 276 6.88 1.82 -22.71
C ALA A 276 6.11 1.48 -23.99
N GLU A 277 5.91 0.20 -24.30
CA GLU A 277 5.08 -0.23 -25.43
C GLU A 277 3.63 0.27 -25.28
N ARG A 278 3.05 0.16 -24.08
CA ARG A 278 1.71 0.69 -23.79
C ARG A 278 1.64 2.21 -23.93
N LYS A 279 2.66 2.95 -23.48
CA LYS A 279 2.76 4.41 -23.66
C LYS A 279 2.80 4.83 -25.12
N ARG A 280 3.55 4.11 -25.96
CA ARG A 280 3.61 4.36 -27.40
C ARG A 280 2.23 4.19 -28.06
N LYS A 281 1.42 3.24 -27.57
CA LYS A 281 0.03 3.01 -28.02
C LYS A 281 -0.97 4.02 -27.42
N THR A 282 -0.78 4.42 -26.17
CA THR A 282 -1.71 5.28 -25.41
C THR A 282 -0.97 6.42 -24.72
N ARG A 283 -1.13 7.64 -25.22
CA ARG A 283 -0.38 8.82 -24.72
C ARG A 283 -0.63 9.15 -23.25
N SER A 284 -1.78 8.81 -22.68
CA SER A 284 -2.10 9.07 -21.27
C SER A 284 -1.46 8.06 -20.30
N TYR A 285 -0.87 6.97 -20.79
CA TYR A 285 -0.20 5.97 -19.98
C TYR A 285 0.99 6.56 -19.22
N GLN A 286 1.36 6.03 -18.05
CA GLN A 286 2.57 6.41 -17.33
C GLN A 286 3.57 5.25 -17.35
N ILE A 287 4.81 5.47 -17.77
CA ILE A 287 5.83 4.40 -17.71
C ILE A 287 6.29 4.25 -16.25
N LEU A 288 6.71 5.36 -15.65
CA LEU A 288 7.28 5.40 -14.31
C LEU A 288 6.21 5.58 -13.23
N PRO A 289 6.46 5.08 -12.01
CA PRO A 289 5.59 5.31 -10.87
C PRO A 289 5.60 6.79 -10.41
N PRO A 290 4.63 7.21 -9.57
CA PRO A 290 4.52 8.59 -9.10
C PRO A 290 5.68 8.98 -8.18
N ASN A 291 5.87 10.29 -7.98
CA ASN A 291 6.93 10.82 -7.13
C ASN A 291 6.87 10.25 -5.69
N GLY A 292 7.99 9.71 -5.22
CA GLY A 292 8.09 9.04 -3.92
C GLY A 292 7.86 7.53 -3.99
N VAL A 293 7.73 6.97 -5.19
CA VAL A 293 7.76 5.53 -5.45
C VAL A 293 8.88 5.26 -6.45
N SER A 294 9.72 4.27 -6.19
CA SER A 294 10.85 3.93 -7.06
C SER A 294 11.16 2.43 -7.06
N PHE A 295 11.26 1.85 -8.25
CA PHE A 295 11.77 0.47 -8.40
C PHE A 295 13.30 0.41 -8.28
N LEU A 296 14.00 1.56 -8.35
CA LEU A 296 15.43 1.61 -8.13
C LEU A 296 15.83 1.39 -6.66
N GLU A 297 14.87 1.42 -5.72
CA GLU A 297 15.10 1.01 -4.33
C GLU A 297 15.47 -0.48 -4.21
N ASN A 298 15.11 -1.29 -5.21
CA ASN A 298 15.41 -2.73 -5.22
C ASN A 298 16.76 -3.05 -5.85
N VAL A 299 17.44 -2.07 -6.46
CA VAL A 299 18.74 -2.26 -7.11
C VAL A 299 19.83 -2.26 -6.05
N LYS A 300 20.61 -3.35 -5.98
CA LYS A 300 21.60 -3.55 -4.91
C LYS A 300 23.04 -3.38 -5.38
N GLU A 301 23.28 -3.45 -6.67
CA GLU A 301 24.63 -3.43 -7.25
C GLU A 301 24.72 -2.48 -8.45
N CYS A 302 25.89 -1.86 -8.67
CA CYS A 302 26.08 -0.97 -9.83
C CYS A 302 25.83 -1.69 -11.17
N ALA A 303 26.23 -2.97 -11.28
CA ALA A 303 26.06 -3.76 -12.49
C ALA A 303 24.59 -4.03 -12.85
N GLU A 304 23.69 -4.00 -11.86
CA GLU A 304 22.24 -4.05 -12.09
C GLU A 304 21.70 -2.70 -12.56
N LEU A 305 22.29 -1.60 -12.07
CA LEU A 305 21.83 -0.24 -12.31
C LEU A 305 22.05 0.20 -13.77
N GLU A 306 23.24 -0.03 -14.33
CA GLU A 306 23.61 0.53 -15.64
C GLU A 306 22.63 0.17 -16.78
N PRO A 307 22.23 -1.10 -16.98
CA PRO A 307 21.29 -1.45 -18.05
C PRO A 307 19.90 -0.83 -17.85
N ILE A 308 19.49 -0.62 -16.59
CA ILE A 308 18.23 0.06 -16.27
C ILE A 308 18.33 1.54 -16.61
N LEU A 309 19.47 2.18 -16.34
CA LEU A 309 19.71 3.57 -16.69
C LEU A 309 19.77 3.78 -18.20
N ASP A 310 20.41 2.88 -18.95
CA ASP A 310 20.44 2.93 -20.41
C ASP A 310 19.03 2.94 -20.99
N GLU A 311 18.16 2.04 -20.53
CA GLU A 311 16.76 1.97 -20.96
C GLU A 311 15.99 3.24 -20.59
N LEU A 312 16.17 3.76 -19.36
CA LEU A 312 15.49 4.97 -18.91
C LEU A 312 15.94 6.22 -19.68
N LEU A 313 17.23 6.37 -19.94
CA LEU A 313 17.78 7.47 -20.74
C LEU A 313 17.30 7.39 -22.18
N ALA A 314 17.26 6.20 -22.78
CA ALA A 314 16.68 6.01 -24.11
C ALA A 314 15.21 6.46 -24.16
N LEU A 315 14.38 6.07 -23.18
CA LEU A 315 12.98 6.49 -23.10
C LEU A 315 12.82 8.01 -22.85
N MET A 316 13.74 8.63 -22.12
CA MET A 316 13.78 10.07 -21.94
C MET A 316 14.11 10.78 -23.26
N ASN A 317 15.09 10.28 -24.00
CA ASN A 317 15.52 10.82 -25.29
C ASN A 317 14.45 10.60 -26.39
N GLU A 318 13.65 9.55 -26.30
CA GLU A 318 12.42 9.36 -27.10
C GLU A 318 11.26 10.31 -26.70
N GLY A 319 11.37 11.02 -25.59
CA GLY A 319 10.32 11.89 -25.05
C GLY A 319 9.14 11.14 -24.42
N LEU A 320 9.30 9.84 -24.11
CA LEU A 320 8.26 9.03 -23.48
C LEU A 320 8.17 9.24 -21.97
N ILE A 321 9.29 9.62 -21.35
CA ILE A 321 9.36 10.08 -19.96
C ILE A 321 10.01 11.46 -19.90
N SER A 322 9.62 12.25 -18.90
CA SER A 322 10.25 13.56 -18.66
C SER A 322 11.51 13.43 -17.79
N ARG A 323 12.43 14.40 -17.95
CA ARG A 323 13.60 14.57 -17.08
C ARG A 323 13.23 14.55 -15.60
N GLY A 324 12.18 15.29 -15.22
CA GLY A 324 11.71 15.34 -13.84
C GLY A 324 11.26 13.98 -13.29
N GLN A 325 10.58 13.16 -14.10
CA GLN A 325 10.19 11.80 -13.68
C GLN A 325 11.41 10.90 -13.47
N LEU A 326 12.39 10.95 -14.37
CA LEU A 326 13.62 10.17 -14.22
C LEU A 326 14.44 10.64 -13.01
N SER A 327 14.61 11.95 -12.81
CA SER A 327 15.28 12.50 -11.62
C SER A 327 14.64 12.03 -10.31
N ASN A 328 13.32 11.85 -10.27
CA ASN A 328 12.64 11.33 -9.09
C ASN A 328 12.97 9.85 -8.82
N GLN A 329 13.15 9.02 -9.86
CA GLN A 329 13.61 7.64 -9.69
C GLN A 329 15.06 7.60 -9.18
N LEU A 330 15.95 8.40 -9.78
CA LEU A 330 17.39 8.41 -9.47
C LEU A 330 17.69 8.75 -8.01
N ARG A 331 16.80 9.48 -7.32
CA ARG A 331 16.97 9.75 -5.88
C ARG A 331 17.05 8.48 -5.03
N ALA A 332 16.43 7.39 -5.44
CA ALA A 332 16.50 6.12 -4.73
C ALA A 332 17.87 5.43 -4.85
N ALA A 333 18.60 5.66 -5.95
CA ALA A 333 19.90 5.06 -6.21
C ALA A 333 21.09 6.01 -5.97
N VAL A 334 20.83 7.22 -5.46
CA VAL A 334 21.87 8.27 -5.37
C VAL A 334 22.99 7.95 -4.39
N SER A 335 22.72 7.11 -3.39
CA SER A 335 23.70 6.65 -2.40
C SER A 335 24.31 5.29 -2.73
N LEU A 336 23.93 4.67 -3.85
CA LEU A 336 24.45 3.37 -4.24
C LEU A 336 25.94 3.50 -4.59
N LYS A 337 26.77 2.65 -3.97
CA LYS A 337 28.23 2.68 -4.13
C LYS A 337 28.74 1.35 -4.65
N HIS A 338 29.78 1.43 -5.47
CA HIS A 338 30.54 0.26 -5.87
C HIS A 338 31.31 -0.28 -4.65
N GLN A 339 31.20 -1.58 -4.38
CA GLN A 339 31.78 -2.20 -3.19
C GLN A 339 33.31 -2.07 -3.13
N ALA A 340 33.99 -2.09 -4.29
CA ALA A 340 35.45 -2.04 -4.35
C ALA A 340 36.05 -0.62 -4.37
N SER A 341 35.39 0.34 -5.03
CA SER A 341 35.93 1.71 -5.21
C SER A 341 35.35 2.71 -4.22
N GLU A 342 34.27 2.34 -3.51
CA GLU A 342 33.42 3.22 -2.69
C GLU A 342 32.81 4.43 -3.43
N LYS A 343 33.03 4.49 -4.75
CA LYS A 343 32.53 5.55 -5.62
C LYS A 343 31.03 5.35 -5.86
N LEU A 344 30.31 6.45 -6.06
CA LEU A 344 28.88 6.38 -6.35
C LEU A 344 28.67 5.75 -7.73
N CYS A 345 27.76 4.78 -7.85
CA CYS A 345 27.50 4.12 -9.13
C CYS A 345 27.04 5.14 -10.20
N LEU A 346 26.23 6.14 -9.81
CA LEU A 346 25.80 7.20 -10.73
C LEU A 346 26.97 8.08 -11.21
N GLU A 347 28.02 8.22 -10.41
CA GLU A 347 29.21 8.98 -10.77
C GLU A 347 30.08 8.20 -11.76
N GLU A 348 30.32 6.90 -11.50
CA GLU A 348 31.02 6.00 -12.43
C GLU A 348 30.28 5.90 -13.77
N TYR A 349 28.95 5.75 -13.72
CA TYR A 349 28.14 5.69 -14.93
C TYR A 349 28.15 7.00 -15.72
N ALA A 350 28.15 8.16 -15.06
CA ALA A 350 28.30 9.45 -15.74
C ALA A 350 29.66 9.59 -16.45
N GLU A 351 30.74 9.09 -15.85
CA GLU A 351 32.07 9.05 -16.50
C GLU A 351 32.10 8.09 -17.69
N HIS A 352 31.43 6.95 -17.58
CA HIS A 352 31.27 6.02 -18.68
C HIS A 352 30.54 6.68 -19.86
N LEU A 353 29.41 7.35 -19.62
CA LEU A 353 28.68 8.10 -20.64
C LEU A 353 29.56 9.17 -21.31
N MET A 354 30.40 9.87 -20.56
CA MET A 354 31.36 10.83 -21.10
C MET A 354 32.38 10.14 -22.03
N SER A 355 32.89 8.97 -21.64
CA SER A 355 33.83 8.19 -22.46
C SER A 355 33.21 7.70 -23.77
N GLU A 356 31.89 7.49 -23.80
CA GLU A 356 31.12 7.16 -24.99
C GLU A 356 30.68 8.38 -25.82
N GLY A 357 30.99 9.60 -25.37
CA GLY A 357 30.58 10.84 -26.03
C GLY A 357 29.11 11.22 -25.82
N LYS A 358 28.39 10.56 -24.89
CA LYS A 358 26.99 10.85 -24.53
C LYS A 358 26.91 12.02 -23.53
N VAL A 359 27.41 13.19 -23.94
CA VAL A 359 27.55 14.39 -23.08
C VAL A 359 26.20 14.87 -22.52
N ASP A 360 25.13 14.81 -23.31
CA ASP A 360 23.80 15.28 -22.88
C ASP A 360 23.20 14.41 -21.76
N ASP A 361 23.43 13.10 -21.81
CA ASP A 361 22.99 12.15 -20.78
C ASP A 361 23.82 12.30 -19.50
N ALA A 362 25.15 12.45 -19.65
CA ALA A 362 26.05 12.72 -18.51
C ALA A 362 25.70 14.05 -17.80
N LEU A 363 25.41 15.11 -18.57
CA LEU A 363 24.94 16.39 -18.03
C LEU A 363 23.64 16.26 -17.25
N PHE A 364 22.71 15.43 -17.72
CA PHE A 364 21.46 15.19 -17.00
C PHE A 364 21.71 14.59 -15.61
N LEU A 365 22.63 13.62 -15.49
CA LEU A 365 22.98 13.00 -14.21
C LEU A 365 23.60 13.98 -13.20
N CYS A 366 24.29 15.03 -13.67
CA CYS A 366 24.83 16.07 -12.80
C CYS A 366 23.75 16.71 -11.90
N SER A 367 22.50 16.81 -12.36
CA SER A 367 21.39 17.36 -11.55
C SER A 367 21.18 16.61 -10.23
N VAL A 368 21.48 15.31 -10.20
CA VAL A 368 21.38 14.46 -9.02
C VAL A 368 22.69 14.46 -8.23
N LEU A 369 23.82 14.51 -8.93
CA LEU A 369 25.16 14.50 -8.33
C LEU A 369 25.52 15.79 -7.60
N PHE A 370 24.98 16.96 -7.99
CA PHE A 370 25.27 18.25 -7.33
C PHE A 370 25.02 18.23 -5.82
N SER A 371 24.00 17.49 -5.40
CA SER A 371 23.62 17.39 -3.98
C SER A 371 24.43 16.34 -3.21
N GLN A 372 25.32 15.59 -3.87
CA GLN A 372 26.16 14.59 -3.22
C GLN A 372 27.53 15.18 -2.87
N PRO A 373 28.04 14.93 -1.65
CA PRO A 373 29.39 15.34 -1.29
C PRO A 373 30.42 14.49 -2.03
N ARG A 374 31.58 15.08 -2.34
CA ARG A 374 32.75 14.42 -2.97
C ARG A 374 32.57 14.05 -4.45
N THR A 375 31.53 14.54 -5.11
CA THR A 375 31.32 14.38 -6.55
C THR A 375 31.78 15.60 -7.34
N GLU A 376 32.36 16.61 -6.67
CA GLU A 376 32.68 17.90 -7.27
C GLU A 376 33.64 17.79 -8.45
N GLU A 377 34.67 16.93 -8.36
CA GLU A 377 35.66 16.77 -9.44
C GLU A 377 35.02 16.21 -10.72
N THR A 378 34.33 15.08 -10.63
CA THR A 378 33.63 14.46 -11.76
C THR A 378 32.57 15.39 -12.33
N THR A 379 31.81 16.06 -11.47
CA THR A 379 30.82 17.05 -11.88
C THR A 379 31.46 18.19 -12.68
N LEU A 380 32.56 18.78 -12.18
CA LEU A 380 33.26 19.87 -12.86
C LEU A 380 33.86 19.44 -14.19
N LYS A 381 34.36 18.20 -14.28
CA LYS A 381 34.84 17.62 -15.52
C LYS A 381 33.73 17.54 -16.57
N ILE A 382 32.58 16.96 -16.22
CA ILE A 382 31.42 16.86 -17.13
C ILE A 382 30.96 18.24 -17.60
N LEU A 383 30.82 19.20 -16.67
CA LEU A 383 30.41 20.57 -17.01
C LEU A 383 31.45 21.30 -17.87
N GLY A 384 32.73 21.08 -17.63
CA GLY A 384 33.84 21.65 -18.40
C GLY A 384 33.86 21.13 -19.84
N ASP A 385 33.76 19.81 -20.00
CA ASP A 385 33.72 19.15 -21.31
C ASP A 385 32.48 19.58 -22.11
N ALA A 386 31.33 19.71 -21.46
CA ALA A 386 30.13 20.25 -22.07
C ALA A 386 30.30 21.69 -22.59
N ILE A 387 30.99 22.55 -21.83
CA ILE A 387 31.31 23.90 -22.30
C ILE A 387 32.28 23.88 -23.48
N ALA A 388 33.25 22.97 -23.49
CA ALA A 388 34.20 22.83 -24.58
C ALA A 388 33.50 22.46 -25.91
N VAL A 389 32.38 21.72 -25.85
CA VAL A 389 31.54 21.40 -27.00
C VAL A 389 30.38 22.38 -27.23
N GLY A 390 30.39 23.55 -26.58
CA GLY A 390 29.47 24.65 -26.85
C GLY A 390 28.12 24.59 -26.13
N LYS A 391 27.94 23.71 -25.13
CA LYS A 391 26.66 23.45 -24.45
C LYS A 391 26.32 24.46 -23.33
N ARG A 392 26.75 25.73 -23.46
CA ARG A 392 26.57 26.73 -22.40
C ARG A 392 25.11 26.91 -21.99
N ASP A 393 24.20 26.96 -22.95
CA ASP A 393 22.78 27.18 -22.68
C ASP A 393 22.11 25.95 -22.02
N ASP A 394 22.56 24.75 -22.36
CA ASP A 394 22.13 23.52 -21.70
C ASP A 394 22.53 23.48 -20.22
N LEU A 395 23.72 23.99 -19.88
CA LEU A 395 24.14 24.14 -18.49
C LEU A 395 23.26 25.15 -17.73
N LYS A 396 22.92 26.29 -18.36
CA LYS A 396 22.01 27.26 -17.72
C LYS A 396 20.65 26.63 -17.44
N ARG A 397 20.11 25.86 -18.39
CA ARG A 397 18.88 25.10 -18.22
C ARG A 397 19.00 24.06 -17.12
N LEU A 398 20.10 23.29 -17.08
CA LEU A 398 20.37 22.29 -16.04
C LEU A 398 20.35 22.92 -14.63
N PHE A 399 21.03 24.06 -14.44
CA PHE A 399 21.00 24.76 -13.16
C PHE A 399 19.63 25.34 -12.84
N GLY A 400 18.92 25.91 -13.83
CA GLY A 400 17.53 26.33 -13.64
C GLY A 400 16.65 25.17 -13.16
N GLU A 401 16.68 24.04 -13.86
CA GLU A 401 15.95 22.81 -13.48
C GLU A 401 16.34 22.34 -12.07
N TYR A 402 17.64 22.34 -11.74
CA TYR A 402 18.12 21.97 -10.42
C TYR A 402 17.54 22.86 -9.33
N ILE A 403 17.53 24.18 -9.52
CA ILE A 403 17.00 25.17 -8.56
C ILE A 403 15.50 24.94 -8.29
N TRP A 404 14.72 24.65 -9.33
CA TRP A 404 13.27 24.41 -9.23
C TRP A 404 12.90 22.97 -8.84
N SER A 405 13.84 22.01 -8.91
CA SER A 405 13.55 20.60 -8.63
C SER A 405 13.25 20.30 -7.15
N GLY A 406 12.37 19.33 -6.88
CA GLY A 406 12.15 18.79 -5.52
C GLY A 406 11.17 19.57 -4.64
N GLY A 407 10.55 20.63 -5.17
CA GLY A 407 9.66 21.51 -4.41
C GLY A 407 10.44 22.44 -3.49
N ILE A 408 10.00 23.69 -3.40
CA ILE A 408 10.60 24.65 -2.49
C ILE A 408 9.74 24.67 -1.23
N SER A 409 10.25 24.08 -0.15
CA SER A 409 9.61 24.15 1.16
C SER A 409 10.14 25.34 1.95
N PHE A 410 9.25 25.96 2.72
CA PHE A 410 9.54 27.14 3.53
C PHE A 410 9.25 26.84 5.00
N ILE A 411 10.15 27.28 5.88
CA ILE A 411 9.94 27.30 7.33
C ILE A 411 10.16 28.76 7.75
N GLY A 412 9.08 29.52 7.87
CA GLY A 412 9.15 30.97 8.01
C GLY A 412 9.73 31.64 6.76
N ASP A 413 10.73 32.50 6.93
CA ASP A 413 11.45 33.23 5.88
C ASP A 413 12.63 32.44 5.28
N HIS A 414 12.70 31.12 5.52
CA HIS A 414 13.83 30.28 5.15
C HIS A 414 13.42 29.07 4.31
N SER A 415 14.22 28.74 3.29
CA SER A 415 14.11 27.48 2.55
C SER A 415 15.37 26.61 2.74
N PRO A 416 15.33 25.58 3.61
CA PRO A 416 16.45 24.66 3.79
C PRO A 416 16.84 23.89 2.51
N VAL A 417 15.92 23.80 1.54
CA VAL A 417 16.18 23.18 0.23
C VAL A 417 17.03 24.09 -0.63
N LEU A 418 16.67 25.38 -0.76
CA LEU A 418 17.45 26.34 -1.54
C LEU A 418 18.82 26.61 -0.93
N GLU A 419 18.93 26.68 0.39
CA GLU A 419 20.23 26.87 1.06
C GLU A 419 21.19 25.70 0.75
N ARG A 420 20.71 24.45 0.74
CA ARG A 420 21.51 23.29 0.33
C ARG A 420 21.95 23.36 -1.13
N LYS A 421 21.09 23.85 -2.03
CA LYS A 421 21.42 24.04 -3.45
C LYS A 421 22.44 25.15 -3.65
N LYS A 422 22.29 26.26 -2.91
CA LYS A 422 23.24 27.37 -2.86
C LYS A 422 24.63 26.89 -2.43
N GLU A 423 24.68 26.08 -1.38
CA GLU A 423 25.92 25.50 -0.88
C GLU A 423 26.58 24.61 -1.93
N ALA A 424 25.83 23.71 -2.57
CA ALA A 424 26.33 22.85 -3.64
C ALA A 424 26.94 23.64 -4.80
N ILE A 425 26.23 24.65 -5.31
CA ILE A 425 26.72 25.52 -6.39
C ILE A 425 27.97 26.29 -5.94
N SER A 426 27.98 26.78 -4.70
CA SER A 426 29.12 27.51 -4.13
C SER A 426 30.37 26.64 -4.03
N ARG A 427 30.25 25.37 -3.63
CA ARG A 427 31.37 24.41 -3.60
C ARG A 427 31.98 24.22 -4.98
N LEU A 428 31.13 23.96 -6.00
CA LEU A 428 31.58 23.85 -7.39
C LEU A 428 32.27 25.13 -7.87
N LEU A 429 31.69 26.30 -7.59
CA LEU A 429 32.24 27.59 -7.98
C LEU A 429 33.63 27.84 -7.37
N ASN A 430 33.84 27.45 -6.12
CA ASN A 430 35.12 27.64 -5.44
C ASN A 430 36.26 26.82 -6.06
N LEU A 431 35.94 25.65 -6.62
CA LEU A 431 36.90 24.75 -7.27
C LEU A 431 37.09 25.06 -8.77
N THR A 432 36.23 25.89 -9.37
CA THR A 432 36.27 26.16 -10.81
C THR A 432 37.28 27.27 -11.18
N PRO A 433 38.23 27.04 -12.09
CA PRO A 433 39.17 28.08 -12.53
C PRO A 433 38.46 29.22 -13.31
N PRO A 434 39.11 30.38 -13.52
CA PRO A 434 38.56 31.45 -14.34
C PRO A 434 38.21 30.97 -15.76
N GLY A 435 37.01 31.29 -16.24
CA GLY A 435 36.54 30.89 -17.57
C GLY A 435 35.02 30.88 -17.70
N SER A 436 34.52 30.33 -18.81
CA SER A 436 33.09 30.26 -19.12
C SER A 436 32.28 29.47 -18.10
N LEU A 437 32.83 28.36 -17.55
CA LEU A 437 32.15 27.56 -16.52
C LEU A 437 31.92 28.36 -15.24
N ARG A 438 32.94 29.11 -14.81
CA ARG A 438 32.85 29.97 -13.63
C ARG A 438 31.80 31.06 -13.81
N ALA A 439 31.63 31.59 -15.01
CA ALA A 439 30.57 32.56 -15.32
C ALA A 439 29.18 31.93 -15.18
N VAL A 440 28.96 30.73 -15.74
CA VAL A 440 27.68 30.01 -15.62
C VAL A 440 27.35 29.67 -14.16
N LEU A 441 28.33 29.20 -13.38
CA LEU A 441 28.13 28.90 -11.97
C LEU A 441 27.80 30.16 -11.13
N ARG A 442 28.40 31.32 -11.47
CA ARG A 442 28.03 32.60 -10.84
C ARG A 442 26.61 33.02 -11.18
N GLU A 443 26.20 32.89 -12.43
CA GLU A 443 24.82 33.16 -12.87
C GLU A 443 23.84 32.24 -12.11
N ALA A 444 24.15 30.95 -11.99
CA ALA A 444 23.33 29.99 -11.24
C ALA A 444 23.24 30.33 -9.74
N LEU A 445 24.35 30.72 -9.12
CA LEU A 445 24.38 31.12 -7.71
C LEU A 445 23.53 32.38 -7.46
N GLN A 446 23.65 33.38 -8.34
CA GLN A 446 22.81 34.57 -8.31
C GLN A 446 21.32 34.24 -8.46
N GLY A 447 20.99 33.26 -9.31
CA GLY A 447 19.63 32.75 -9.47
C GLY A 447 19.07 32.18 -8.16
N VAL A 448 19.83 31.34 -7.44
CA VAL A 448 19.40 30.81 -6.13
C VAL A 448 19.25 31.92 -5.10
N ASP A 449 20.20 32.86 -5.05
CA ASP A 449 20.11 34.00 -4.12
C ASP A 449 18.86 34.85 -4.36
N ALA A 450 18.50 35.08 -5.64
CA ALA A 450 17.29 35.81 -5.99
C ALA A 450 16.01 35.10 -5.51
N GLU A 451 15.93 33.77 -5.68
CA GLU A 451 14.79 32.98 -5.18
C GLU A 451 14.70 33.04 -3.64
N ILE A 452 15.82 32.87 -2.93
CA ILE A 452 15.85 32.97 -1.46
C ILE A 452 15.35 34.35 -0.99
N GLN A 453 15.74 35.43 -1.66
CA GLN A 453 15.28 36.78 -1.33
C GLN A 453 13.80 36.99 -1.67
N GLY A 454 13.32 36.41 -2.77
CA GLY A 454 11.90 36.44 -3.14
C GLY A 454 11.01 35.86 -2.04
N ILE A 455 11.38 34.70 -1.51
CA ILE A 455 10.67 34.02 -0.42
C ILE A 455 10.63 34.85 0.85
N LYS A 456 11.76 35.47 1.21
CA LYS A 456 11.83 36.37 2.38
C LYS A 456 10.84 37.52 2.24
N LYS A 457 10.80 38.13 1.06
CA LYS A 457 9.90 39.25 0.75
C LYS A 457 8.44 38.82 0.80
N GLU A 458 8.07 37.69 0.20
CA GLU A 458 6.70 37.14 0.26
C GLU A 458 6.26 36.87 1.71
N TYR A 459 7.14 36.29 2.53
CA TYR A 459 6.85 36.02 3.93
C TYR A 459 6.69 37.30 4.77
N GLU A 460 7.52 38.33 4.52
CA GLU A 460 7.39 39.63 5.16
C GLU A 460 6.09 40.35 4.77
N GLU A 461 5.65 40.22 3.50
CA GLU A 461 4.39 40.77 3.02
C GLU A 461 3.18 40.06 3.65
N ASP A 462 3.18 38.73 3.74
CA ASP A 462 2.13 37.93 4.41
C ASP A 462 1.99 38.25 5.90
N LEU A 463 3.08 38.64 6.57
CA LEU A 463 3.07 39.07 7.98
C LEU A 463 2.50 40.48 8.16
N MET A 464 2.57 41.33 7.13
CA MET A 464 2.06 42.70 7.16
C MET A 464 0.58 42.80 6.78
N GLU A 465 0.03 41.78 6.10
CA GLU A 465 -1.40 41.68 5.74
C GLU A 465 -2.27 40.99 6.81
N ARG A 466 -1.68 40.48 7.89
CA ARG A 466 -2.37 39.94 9.08
C ARG A 466 -2.38 40.94 10.22
#